data_AF-A0A7C2BBY9-F1
#
_entry.id   AF-A0A7C2BBY9-F1
#
_cell.length_a   1.000
_cell.length_b   1.000
_cell.length_c   1.000
_cell.angle_alpha   90.00
_cell.angle_beta   90.00
_cell.angle_gamma   90.00
#
_symmetry.space_group_name_H-M   'P 1'
#
loop_
_entity.id
_entity.type
_entity.pdbx_description
1 polymer ?
#
loop_
_entity_poly.entity_id
_entity_poly.type
_entity_poly.pdbx_seq_one_letter_code
_entity_poly.pdbx_strand_id
1 'polypeptide(L)'
;MTLGKPLSVLTLFVSLFLQACSSGGGGGSAAGTLNAVSQDLGLDPTGQTTVVTFSRAVPTTLTPGNFVADAGQLATSVVVSGATATVTWDSRVTPSHQVEAVGISGITEAFVAVTSTDPSAPTFTISAGTQTVGLGGDTFTVQFS
;
A
#
# COMPACT_ATOMS: atom_id res chain seq x y z
N MET A 1 -22.76 -30.57 79.44
CA MET A 1 -23.03 -29.28 78.79
C MET A 1 -23.02 -29.50 77.29
N THR A 2 -24.18 -29.34 76.66
CA THR A 2 -24.45 -29.52 75.22
C THR A 2 -24.47 -28.15 74.51
N LEU A 3 -24.46 -28.19 73.17
CA LEU A 3 -24.53 -27.10 72.17
C LEU A 3 -23.16 -26.46 71.81
N GLY A 4 -22.78 -26.25 70.55
CA GLY A 4 -23.46 -26.42 69.27
C GLY A 4 -22.53 -25.95 68.12
N LYS A 5 -22.68 -26.55 66.94
CA LYS A 5 -22.32 -25.98 65.62
C LYS A 5 -23.48 -25.06 65.18
N PRO A 6 -23.38 -24.08 64.23
CA PRO A 6 -22.78 -24.28 62.89
C PRO A 6 -22.22 -23.02 62.13
N LEU A 7 -21.73 -23.27 60.91
CA LEU A 7 -21.86 -22.46 59.66
C LEU A 7 -20.93 -21.26 59.35
N SER A 8 -20.16 -21.39 58.25
CA SER A 8 -19.84 -20.40 57.17
C SER A 8 -18.70 -21.02 56.33
N VAL A 9 -18.86 -21.58 55.12
CA VAL A 9 -19.28 -21.08 53.79
C VAL A 9 -18.40 -19.95 53.24
N LEU A 10 -17.85 -20.19 52.04
CA LEU A 10 -17.13 -19.30 51.09
C LEU A 10 -15.71 -18.89 51.52
N THR A 11 -14.64 -19.18 50.76
CA THR A 11 -14.37 -18.54 49.46
C THR A 11 -13.26 -19.27 48.69
N LEU A 12 -13.53 -19.42 47.39
CA LEU A 12 -12.72 -19.83 46.25
C LEU A 12 -11.37 -19.08 46.15
N PHE A 13 -10.23 -19.75 45.93
CA PHE A 13 -9.11 -19.16 45.19
C PHE A 13 -8.29 -20.23 44.46
N VAL A 14 -8.52 -20.29 43.15
CA VAL A 14 -7.76 -21.05 42.15
C VAL A 14 -6.39 -20.40 42.00
N SER A 15 -5.31 -21.14 42.20
CA SER A 15 -3.95 -20.70 41.87
C SER A 15 -3.47 -21.42 40.60
N LEU A 16 -3.75 -20.81 39.45
CA LEU A 16 -3.04 -21.09 38.20
C LEU A 16 -1.66 -20.44 38.26
N PHE A 17 -0.59 -21.23 38.25
CA PHE A 17 0.72 -20.78 37.77
C PHE A 17 1.38 -21.91 36.98
N LEU A 18 0.96 -22.06 35.73
CA LEU A 18 1.74 -22.80 34.72
C LEU A 18 2.51 -21.78 33.88
N GLN A 19 3.82 -21.75 34.13
CA GLN A 19 4.90 -21.57 33.15
C GLN A 19 4.58 -20.66 31.94
N ALA A 20 4.82 -19.35 32.12
CA ALA A 20 5.11 -18.49 30.98
C ALA A 20 6.59 -18.69 30.58
N CYS A 21 6.81 -19.43 29.50
CA CYS A 21 8.07 -19.41 28.77
C CYS A 21 8.27 -18.01 28.16
N SER A 22 8.90 -17.07 28.87
CA SER A 22 9.50 -15.91 28.20
C SER A 22 10.85 -16.34 27.62
N SER A 23 10.79 -16.96 26.44
CA SER A 23 11.96 -16.98 25.57
C SER A 23 12.30 -15.53 25.24
N GLY A 24 13.53 -15.13 25.55
CA GLY A 24 14.05 -13.81 25.22
C GLY A 24 14.03 -13.63 23.70
N GLY A 25 13.14 -12.76 23.22
CA GLY A 25 13.21 -12.23 21.87
C GLY A 25 14.21 -11.09 21.87
N GLY A 26 15.42 -11.34 21.40
CA GLY A 26 16.39 -10.30 21.12
C GLY A 26 15.74 -9.23 20.25
N GLY A 27 15.79 -7.98 20.70
CA GLY A 27 15.30 -6.82 19.96
C GLY A 27 16.16 -6.59 18.72
N GLY A 28 15.90 -7.34 17.65
CA GLY A 28 16.26 -6.93 16.31
C GLY A 28 15.33 -5.78 15.93
N SER A 29 15.88 -4.60 15.63
CA SER A 29 15.09 -3.54 15.01
C SER A 29 14.41 -4.13 13.78
N ALA A 30 13.07 -4.15 13.76
CA ALA A 30 12.33 -4.67 12.63
C ALA A 30 12.81 -3.96 11.35
N ALA A 31 12.99 -4.73 10.27
CA ALA A 31 13.29 -4.16 8.97
C ALA A 31 12.20 -3.12 8.61
N GLY A 32 12.62 -2.02 8.00
CA GLY A 32 11.69 -1.04 7.45
C GLY A 32 10.94 -1.65 6.27
N THR A 33 9.91 -0.96 5.82
CA THR A 33 8.98 -1.46 4.82
C THR A 33 8.61 -0.33 3.88
N LEU A 34 8.27 -0.70 2.65
CA LEU A 34 7.48 0.15 1.77
C LEU A 34 6.04 0.15 2.29
N ASN A 35 5.53 1.30 2.74
CA ASN A 35 4.21 1.38 3.36
C ASN A 35 3.12 1.75 2.36
N ALA A 36 3.41 2.69 1.46
CA ALA A 36 2.43 3.20 0.51
C ALA A 36 3.11 3.69 -0.76
N VAL A 37 2.38 3.55 -1.86
CA VAL A 37 2.72 4.13 -3.16
C VAL A 37 1.48 4.86 -3.64
N SER A 38 1.58 6.17 -3.84
CA SER A 38 0.46 7.01 -4.23
C SER A 38 0.78 7.80 -5.49
N GLN A 39 -0.19 7.86 -6.38
CA GLN A 39 -0.21 8.69 -7.57
C GLN A 39 -1.18 9.85 -7.34
N ASP A 40 -0.75 11.06 -7.68
CA ASP A 40 -1.60 12.25 -7.68
C ASP A 40 -1.80 12.73 -9.11
N LEU A 41 -2.94 12.38 -9.71
CA LEU A 41 -3.28 12.79 -11.07
C LEU A 41 -3.70 14.26 -11.16
N GLY A 42 -4.03 14.90 -10.04
CA GLY A 42 -4.29 16.33 -9.98
C GLY A 42 -3.01 17.15 -10.12
N LEU A 43 -1.89 16.65 -9.57
CA LEU A 43 -0.57 17.26 -9.70
C LEU A 43 0.19 16.79 -10.95
N ASP A 44 0.08 15.51 -11.31
CA ASP A 44 0.66 14.92 -12.52
C ASP A 44 -0.40 14.19 -13.36
N PRO A 45 -1.06 14.91 -14.30
CA PRO A 45 -2.08 14.31 -15.18
C PRO A 45 -1.55 13.18 -16.06
N THR A 46 -0.24 13.10 -16.30
CA THR A 46 0.36 12.02 -17.11
C THR A 46 0.47 10.73 -16.31
N GLY A 47 0.46 10.83 -14.98
CA GLY A 47 0.57 9.69 -14.08
C GLY A 47 1.93 8.99 -14.13
N GLN A 48 2.98 9.72 -14.48
CA GLN A 48 4.36 9.22 -14.54
C GLN A 48 5.12 9.46 -13.23
N THR A 49 4.46 10.03 -12.22
CA THR A 49 5.04 10.31 -10.91
C THR A 49 4.29 9.56 -9.83
N THR A 50 5.03 8.89 -8.97
CA THR A 50 4.51 8.31 -7.73
C THR A 50 5.26 8.86 -6.52
N VAL A 51 4.55 8.97 -5.41
CA VAL A 51 5.09 9.26 -4.10
C VAL A 51 5.11 7.96 -3.31
N VAL A 52 6.31 7.55 -2.95
CA VAL A 52 6.60 6.31 -2.24
C VAL A 52 6.90 6.64 -0.79
N THR A 53 6.21 6.01 0.15
CA THR A 53 6.36 6.26 1.59
C THR A 53 6.88 5.02 2.29
N PHE A 54 7.97 5.17 3.03
CA PHE A 54 8.59 4.13 3.84
C PHE A 54 8.15 4.24 5.30
N SER A 55 8.25 3.16 6.07
CA SER A 55 7.99 3.19 7.52
C SER A 55 9.02 3.96 8.35
N ARG A 56 10.15 4.36 7.73
CA ARG A 56 11.21 5.16 8.36
C ARG A 56 11.97 5.96 7.31
N ALA A 57 12.82 6.87 7.77
CA ALA A 57 13.73 7.61 6.89
C ALA A 57 14.65 6.66 6.09
N VAL A 58 14.89 7.01 4.83
CA VAL A 58 15.74 6.26 3.90
C VAL A 58 16.91 7.14 3.41
N PRO A 59 18.00 6.55 2.88
CA PRO A 59 19.12 7.32 2.37
C PRO A 59 18.70 8.29 1.27
N THR A 60 19.29 9.48 1.22
CA THR A 60 19.04 10.45 0.14
C THR A 60 19.70 10.07 -1.18
N THR A 61 20.54 9.02 -1.19
CA THR A 61 21.30 8.52 -2.34
C THR A 61 20.58 7.45 -3.14
N LEU A 62 19.28 7.22 -2.90
CA LEU A 62 18.51 6.27 -3.70
C LEU A 62 18.49 6.71 -5.16
N THR A 63 18.58 5.72 -6.03
CA THR A 63 18.63 5.89 -7.49
C THR A 63 17.42 5.24 -8.13
N PRO A 64 17.14 5.51 -9.42
CA PRO A 64 16.07 4.82 -10.12
C PRO A 64 16.19 3.29 -10.08
N GLY A 65 17.41 2.74 -10.03
CA GLY A 65 17.62 1.29 -9.91
C GLY A 65 17.14 0.67 -8.59
N ASN A 66 16.68 1.47 -7.62
CA ASN A 66 16.10 1.01 -6.37
C ASN A 66 14.58 0.83 -6.43
N PHE A 67 13.93 1.11 -7.56
CA PHE A 67 12.47 1.02 -7.70
C PHE A 67 12.09 0.24 -8.94
N VAL A 68 11.18 -0.72 -8.77
CA VAL A 68 10.70 -1.60 -9.84
C VAL A 68 9.18 -1.57 -9.85
N ALA A 69 8.59 -1.41 -11.03
CA ALA A 69 7.15 -1.61 -11.24
C ALA A 69 6.88 -2.99 -11.84
N ASP A 70 5.77 -3.63 -11.45
CA ASP A 70 5.42 -5.00 -11.85
C ASP A 70 5.07 -5.17 -13.34
N ALA A 71 4.72 -4.09 -14.04
CA ALA A 71 4.46 -4.11 -15.49
C ALA A 71 5.62 -3.60 -16.34
N GLY A 72 6.81 -3.44 -15.76
CA GLY A 72 8.04 -3.15 -16.49
C GLY A 72 8.32 -1.67 -16.78
N GLN A 73 7.55 -0.76 -16.20
CA GLN A 73 7.88 0.67 -16.21
C GLN A 73 9.23 0.90 -15.54
N LEU A 74 10.08 1.71 -16.18
CA LEU A 74 11.42 2.01 -15.68
C LEU A 74 11.40 3.33 -14.92
N ALA A 75 11.92 3.32 -13.70
CA ALA A 75 12.18 4.56 -12.98
C ALA A 75 13.26 5.37 -13.71
N THR A 76 13.04 6.68 -13.84
CA THR A 76 13.94 7.62 -14.54
C THR A 76 14.59 8.62 -13.60
N SER A 77 13.90 9.01 -12.52
CA SER A 77 14.46 9.86 -11.47
C SER A 77 13.86 9.57 -10.10
N VAL A 78 14.64 9.85 -9.06
CA VAL A 78 14.22 9.69 -7.65
C VAL A 78 14.65 10.91 -6.88
N VAL A 79 13.73 11.50 -6.11
CA VAL A 79 14.02 12.56 -5.15
C VAL A 79 13.54 12.12 -3.78
N VAL A 80 14.47 12.04 -2.82
CA VAL A 80 14.17 11.57 -1.46
C VAL A 80 14.10 12.73 -0.49
N SER A 81 13.08 12.70 0.38
CA SER A 81 12.93 13.60 1.52
C SER A 81 12.45 12.82 2.74
N GLY A 82 13.36 12.57 3.69
CA GLY A 82 13.05 11.83 4.91
C GLY A 82 12.61 10.39 4.63
N ALA A 83 11.35 10.08 4.93
CA ALA A 83 10.73 8.76 4.72
C ALA A 83 9.98 8.64 3.38
N THR A 84 10.09 9.64 2.52
CA THR A 84 9.36 9.70 1.26
C THR A 84 10.32 9.79 0.08
N ALA A 85 10.00 9.11 -1.01
CA ALA A 85 10.69 9.25 -2.29
C ALA A 85 9.66 9.57 -3.39
N THR A 86 9.90 10.64 -4.14
CA THR A 86 9.17 10.92 -5.38
C THR A 86 9.90 10.23 -6.51
N VAL A 87 9.24 9.30 -7.18
CA VAL A 87 9.79 8.50 -8.28
C VAL A 87 9.09 8.91 -9.57
N THR A 88 9.87 9.22 -10.59
CA THR A 88 9.38 9.45 -11.96
C THR A 88 9.67 8.23 -12.80
N TRP A 89 8.74 7.89 -13.69
CA TRP A 89 8.75 6.71 -14.53
C TRP A 89 8.83 7.10 -16.01
N ASP A 90 9.26 6.18 -16.87
CA ASP A 90 9.29 6.36 -18.33
C ASP A 90 7.90 6.21 -18.99
N SER A 91 6.93 5.72 -18.22
CA SER A 91 5.59 5.41 -18.65
C SER A 91 4.63 5.45 -17.46
N ARG A 92 3.33 5.47 -17.74
CA ARG A 92 2.30 5.68 -16.71
C ARG A 92 2.24 4.51 -15.72
N VAL A 93 2.20 4.84 -14.43
CA VAL A 93 2.03 3.88 -13.32
C VAL A 93 0.69 4.12 -12.66
N THR A 94 -0.31 3.28 -12.98
CA THR A 94 -1.69 3.37 -12.48
C THR A 94 -1.96 2.44 -11.28
N PRO A 95 -3.14 2.54 -10.63
CA PRO A 95 -3.57 1.61 -9.58
C PRO A 95 -3.72 0.13 -9.98
N SER A 96 -3.57 -0.23 -11.26
CA SER A 96 -3.47 -1.63 -11.69
C SER A 96 -2.07 -2.22 -11.53
N HIS A 97 -1.11 -1.43 -11.05
CA HIS A 97 0.29 -1.81 -10.88
C HIS A 97 0.70 -1.85 -9.42
N GLN A 98 1.85 -2.46 -9.18
CA GLN A 98 2.54 -2.48 -7.91
C GLN A 98 3.99 -2.01 -8.09
N VAL A 99 4.53 -1.39 -7.04
CA VAL A 99 5.91 -0.94 -6.98
C VAL A 99 6.61 -1.61 -5.81
N GLU A 100 7.85 -2.02 -6.04
CA GLU A 100 8.76 -2.57 -5.04
C GLU A 100 10.00 -1.69 -4.91
N ALA A 101 10.53 -1.60 -3.70
CA ALA A 101 11.82 -0.97 -3.43
C ALA A 101 12.89 -2.05 -3.24
N VAL A 102 13.91 -2.06 -4.10
CA VAL A 102 14.93 -3.12 -4.18
C VAL A 102 16.32 -2.62 -3.83
N GLY A 103 17.12 -3.48 -3.19
CA GLY A 103 18.51 -3.22 -2.84
C GLY A 103 18.70 -2.11 -1.80
N ILE A 104 17.66 -1.75 -1.03
CA ILE A 104 17.76 -0.72 0.00
C ILE A 104 18.04 -1.38 1.36
N SER A 105 19.21 -1.09 1.93
CA SER A 105 19.65 -1.70 3.19
C SER A 105 18.62 -1.52 4.32
N GLY A 106 18.18 -2.65 4.86
CA GLY A 106 17.26 -2.72 5.98
C GLY A 106 15.81 -2.37 5.65
N ILE A 107 15.45 -2.21 4.37
CA ILE A 107 14.06 -2.20 3.91
C ILE A 107 13.73 -3.59 3.36
N THR A 108 12.61 -4.15 3.77
CA THR A 108 12.09 -5.40 3.21
C THR A 108 11.58 -5.16 1.80
N GLU A 109 12.03 -6.00 0.86
CA GLU A 109 11.56 -6.01 -0.52
C GLU A 109 10.18 -6.68 -0.57
N ALA A 110 9.18 -5.91 -0.97
CA ALA A 110 7.83 -6.38 -1.22
C ALA A 110 7.11 -5.41 -2.16
N PHE A 111 6.29 -5.96 -3.05
CA PHE A 111 5.39 -5.18 -3.89
C PHE A 111 4.28 -4.51 -3.07
N VAL A 112 4.05 -3.23 -3.34
CA VAL A 112 2.98 -2.42 -2.77
C VAL A 112 2.13 -1.87 -3.90
N ALA A 113 0.81 -2.04 -3.78
CA ALA A 113 -0.15 -1.54 -4.75
C ALA A 113 -0.10 -0.01 -4.86
N VAL A 114 -0.17 0.49 -6.08
CA VAL A 114 -0.29 1.91 -6.35
C VAL A 114 -1.72 2.34 -6.02
N THR A 115 -1.85 3.43 -5.28
CA THR A 115 -3.13 4.08 -4.98
C THR A 115 -3.22 5.41 -5.72
N SER A 116 -4.42 5.83 -6.12
CA SER A 116 -4.64 7.17 -6.67
C SER A 116 -5.26 8.06 -5.59
N THR A 117 -4.74 9.27 -5.40
CA THR A 117 -5.38 10.29 -4.57
C THR A 117 -6.48 11.02 -5.32
N ASP A 118 -6.54 10.88 -6.65
CA ASP A 118 -7.63 11.41 -7.47
C ASP A 118 -8.85 10.49 -7.32
N PRO A 119 -9.96 10.99 -6.72
CA PRO A 119 -11.20 10.24 -6.58
C PRO A 119 -12.03 10.26 -7.87
N SER A 120 -11.59 10.94 -8.93
CA SER A 120 -12.32 10.98 -10.19
C SER A 120 -12.44 9.57 -10.76
N ALA A 121 -13.69 9.09 -10.79
CA ALA A 121 -14.06 7.83 -11.43
C ALA A 121 -14.85 8.20 -12.68
N PRO A 122 -14.18 8.57 -13.80
CA PRO A 122 -14.88 8.98 -15.00
C PRO A 122 -15.80 7.85 -15.46
N THR A 123 -17.07 8.17 -15.58
CA THR A 123 -18.08 7.31 -16.16
C THR A 123 -18.20 7.62 -17.65
N PHE A 124 -18.71 6.66 -18.43
CA PHE A 124 -19.05 6.92 -19.81
C PHE A 124 -20.47 6.44 -20.11
N THR A 125 -21.11 7.14 -21.01
CA THR A 125 -22.38 6.72 -21.61
C THR A 125 -22.26 6.76 -23.11
N ILE A 126 -22.87 5.78 -23.78
CA ILE A 126 -23.07 5.83 -25.23
C ILE A 126 -24.41 6.53 -25.44
N SER A 127 -24.37 7.79 -25.87
CA SER A 127 -25.57 8.64 -25.98
C SER A 127 -26.31 8.48 -27.29
N ALA A 128 -25.63 8.01 -28.34
CA ALA A 128 -26.23 7.72 -29.64
C ALA A 128 -25.38 6.70 -30.42
N GLY A 129 -26.03 5.96 -31.31
CA GLY A 129 -25.40 5.12 -32.32
C GLY A 129 -26.13 5.27 -33.64
N THR A 130 -25.40 5.50 -34.73
CA THR A 130 -25.94 5.54 -36.09
C THR A 130 -25.26 4.48 -36.91
N GLN A 131 -26.05 3.63 -37.57
CA GLN A 131 -25.55 2.66 -38.54
C GLN A 131 -25.81 3.15 -39.96
N THR A 132 -24.83 3.00 -40.82
CA THR A 132 -24.94 3.32 -42.25
C THR A 132 -25.13 2.04 -43.06
N VAL A 133 -26.03 2.05 -44.04
CA VAL A 133 -26.27 0.89 -44.92
C VAL A 133 -25.00 0.61 -45.74
N GLY A 134 -24.49 -0.62 -45.68
CA GLY A 134 -23.28 -1.05 -46.37
C GLY A 134 -22.28 -1.69 -45.41
N LEU A 135 -20.99 -1.68 -45.78
CA LEU A 135 -19.90 -2.14 -44.93
C LEU A 135 -19.13 -0.93 -44.38
N GLY A 136 -19.61 -0.36 -43.27
CA GLY A 136 -18.92 0.69 -42.51
C GLY A 136 -19.66 2.03 -42.44
N GLY A 137 -19.01 3.02 -41.82
CA GLY A 137 -19.61 4.35 -41.57
C GLY A 137 -20.50 4.42 -40.33
N ASP A 138 -20.44 3.40 -39.48
CA ASP A 138 -21.16 3.37 -38.21
C ASP A 138 -20.46 4.31 -37.22
N THR A 139 -21.26 5.09 -36.50
CA THR A 139 -20.75 6.03 -35.49
C THR A 139 -21.45 5.80 -34.17
N PHE A 140 -20.70 5.98 -33.08
CA PHE A 140 -21.24 6.04 -31.73
C PHE A 140 -20.71 7.31 -31.06
N THR A 141 -21.58 7.98 -30.31
CA THR A 141 -21.19 9.14 -29.51
C THR A 141 -20.97 8.67 -28.08
N VAL A 142 -19.75 8.82 -27.60
CA VAL A 142 -19.38 8.54 -26.21
C VAL A 142 -19.27 9.85 -25.46
N GLN A 143 -19.99 9.97 -24.35
CA GLN A 143 -19.87 11.08 -23.44
C GLN A 143 -19.21 10.61 -22.14
N PHE A 144 -18.18 11.34 -21.71
CA PHE A 144 -17.51 11.13 -20.43
C PHE A 144 -18.05 12.12 -19.39
N SER A 145 -18.20 11.67 -18.14
CA SER A 145 -18.63 12.50 -17.00
C SER A 145 -18.01 12.03 -15.70
#